data_AF-A0A2M9WPJ0-F1
#
_entry.id   AF-A0A2M9WPJ0-F1
#
_cell.length_a   1.000
_cell.length_b   1.000
_cell.length_c   1.000
_cell.angle_alpha   90.00
_cell.angle_beta   90.00
_cell.angle_gamma   90.00
#
_symmetry.space_group_name_H-M   'P 1'
#
loop_
_entity.id
_entity.type
_entity.pdbx_description
1 polymer ?
#
loop_
_entity_poly.entity_id
_entity_poly.type
_entity_poly.pdbx_seq_one_letter_code
_entity_poly.pdbx_strand_id
1 'polypeptide(L)'
;MKFDSGQITVVIAIAAIISPVVVAVVNDIFTYKLKKKEIESNNEKLQKEQEFQQHKLDIESQNKIRDLVSNFVASANHYYHAILTEDLGLQDKSQDEFASANAQLFVELPLQKQKLMLNWLNKSHSNNPNEWYELITEINSEAPKLLKSINHQRKNNRGKN
;
A
#
# COMPACT_ATOMS: atom_id res chain seq x y z
N MET A 1 37.25 2.87 -73.88
CA MET A 1 37.80 2.69 -72.52
C MET A 1 37.83 1.20 -72.23
N LYS A 2 39.02 0.59 -72.13
CA LYS A 2 39.17 -0.82 -71.78
C LYS A 2 39.20 -0.91 -70.26
N PHE A 3 38.16 -1.47 -69.66
CA PHE A 3 38.21 -1.79 -68.23
C PHE A 3 39.08 -3.01 -68.04
N ASP A 4 40.13 -2.84 -67.24
CA ASP A 4 41.13 -3.86 -66.98
C ASP A 4 40.50 -4.99 -66.16
N SER A 5 40.48 -6.20 -66.73
CA SER A 5 39.78 -7.36 -66.15
C SER A 5 40.25 -7.74 -64.74
N GLY A 6 41.50 -7.40 -64.39
CA GLY A 6 42.06 -7.59 -63.06
C GLY A 6 41.43 -6.68 -61.99
N GLN A 7 41.09 -5.42 -62.33
CA GLN A 7 40.43 -4.50 -61.41
C GLN A 7 38.96 -4.90 -61.17
N ILE A 8 38.26 -5.39 -62.20
CA ILE A 8 36.88 -5.90 -62.06
C ILE A 8 36.86 -7.12 -61.13
N THR A 9 37.82 -8.05 -61.29
CA THR A 9 37.89 -9.27 -60.47
C THR A 9 38.18 -8.96 -59.00
N VAL A 10 39.07 -7.99 -58.72
CA VAL A 10 39.38 -7.54 -57.35
C VAL A 10 38.18 -6.84 -56.71
N VAL A 11 37.45 -5.99 -57.44
CA VAL A 11 36.25 -5.31 -56.94
C VAL A 11 35.14 -6.31 -56.61
N ILE A 12 34.93 -7.33 -57.46
CA ILE A 12 33.95 -8.39 -57.21
C ILE A 12 34.34 -9.22 -55.97
N ALA A 13 35.62 -9.55 -55.80
CA ALA A 13 36.11 -10.30 -54.64
C ALA A 13 35.96 -9.51 -53.33
N ILE A 14 36.26 -8.21 -53.34
CA ILE A 14 36.06 -7.32 -52.18
C ILE A 14 34.57 -7.19 -51.85
N ALA A 15 33.71 -7.04 -52.87
CA ALA A 15 32.26 -6.98 -52.67
C ALA A 15 31.69 -8.29 -52.09
N ALA A 16 32.20 -9.45 -52.53
CA ALA A 16 31.79 -10.76 -52.04
C ALA A 16 32.19 -11.03 -50.57
N ILE A 17 33.27 -10.39 -50.08
CA ILE A 17 33.72 -10.50 -48.68
C ILE A 17 33.00 -9.47 -47.79
N ILE A 18 32.82 -8.24 -48.26
CA ILE A 18 32.20 -7.16 -47.48
C ILE A 18 30.69 -7.40 -47.32
N SER A 19 30.02 -7.95 -48.33
CA SER A 19 28.56 -8.12 -48.31
C SER A 19 28.06 -9.02 -47.16
N PRO A 20 28.62 -10.22 -46.90
CA PRO A 20 28.24 -11.05 -45.76
C PRO A 20 28.56 -10.40 -44.41
N VAL A 21 29.67 -9.66 -44.31
CA VAL A 21 30.09 -8.98 -43.07
C VAL A 21 29.12 -7.87 -42.71
N VAL A 22 28.72 -7.05 -43.68
CA VAL A 22 27.73 -5.97 -43.46
C VAL A 22 26.37 -6.56 -43.09
N VAL A 23 25.93 -7.64 -43.74
CA VAL A 23 24.68 -8.33 -43.41
C VAL A 23 24.71 -8.89 -41.97
N ALA A 24 25.83 -9.50 -41.56
CA ALA A 24 26.00 -10.02 -40.20
C ALA A 24 25.92 -8.91 -39.15
N VAL A 25 26.65 -7.80 -39.35
CA VAL A 25 26.64 -6.65 -38.43
C VAL A 25 25.26 -6.01 -38.33
N VAL A 26 24.55 -5.86 -39.46
CA VAL A 26 23.19 -5.32 -39.46
C VAL A 26 22.24 -6.27 -38.71
N ASN A 27 22.35 -7.58 -38.93
CA ASN A 27 21.52 -8.58 -38.26
C ASN A 27 21.76 -8.59 -36.74
N ASP A 28 23.01 -8.45 -36.30
CA ASP A 28 23.36 -8.36 -34.88
C ASP A 28 22.79 -7.08 -34.24
N ILE A 29 22.86 -5.94 -34.93
CA ILE A 29 22.28 -4.67 -34.46
C ILE A 29 20.75 -4.78 -34.35
N PHE A 30 20.07 -5.40 -35.32
CA PHE A 30 18.62 -5.60 -35.26
C PHE A 30 18.23 -6.55 -34.12
N THR A 31 18.95 -7.66 -33.96
CA THR A 31 18.73 -8.63 -32.89
C THR A 31 18.95 -8.00 -31.52
N TYR A 32 19.99 -7.18 -31.36
CA TYR A 32 20.25 -6.45 -30.12
C TYR A 32 19.13 -5.44 -29.82
N LYS A 33 18.67 -4.67 -30.81
CA LYS A 33 17.56 -3.72 -30.64
C LYS A 33 16.25 -4.41 -30.25
N LEU A 34 15.95 -5.57 -30.85
CA LEU A 34 14.77 -6.37 -30.51
C LEU A 34 14.85 -6.90 -29.08
N LYS A 35 15.97 -7.54 -28.70
CA LYS A 35 16.20 -8.03 -27.33
C LYS A 35 16.14 -6.90 -26.30
N LYS A 36 16.71 -5.73 -26.62
CA LYS A 36 16.65 -4.56 -25.74
C LYS A 36 15.22 -4.09 -25.50
N LYS A 37 14.41 -3.97 -26.56
CA LYS A 37 12.98 -3.60 -26.44
C LYS A 37 12.16 -4.63 -25.67
N GLU A 38 12.46 -5.92 -25.83
CA GLU A 38 11.81 -6.99 -25.09
C GLU A 38 12.13 -6.92 -23.58
N ILE A 39 13.39 -6.66 -23.23
CA ILE A 39 13.82 -6.45 -21.83
C ILE A 39 13.14 -5.22 -21.23
N GLU A 40 13.11 -4.09 -21.94
CA GLU A 40 12.43 -2.86 -21.49
C GLU A 40 10.93 -3.12 -21.26
N SER A 41 10.25 -3.77 -22.20
CA SER A 41 8.83 -4.09 -22.07
C SER A 41 8.55 -5.05 -20.90
N ASN A 42 9.40 -6.05 -20.68
CA ASN A 42 9.25 -6.98 -19.57
C ASN A 42 9.49 -6.29 -18.21
N ASN A 43 10.46 -5.38 -18.13
CA ASN A 43 10.68 -4.58 -16.93
C ASN A 43 9.50 -3.65 -16.62
N GLU A 44 8.92 -3.00 -17.63
CA GLU A 44 7.71 -2.17 -17.46
C GLU A 44 6.52 -2.98 -16.96
N LYS A 45 6.31 -4.20 -17.49
CA LYS A 45 5.26 -5.11 -17.00
C LYS A 45 5.50 -5.50 -15.54
N LEU A 46 6.74 -5.87 -15.20
CA LEU A 46 7.13 -6.25 -13.85
C LEU A 46 6.90 -5.10 -12.85
N GLN A 47 7.27 -3.87 -13.22
CA GLN A 47 7.03 -2.68 -12.40
C GLN A 47 5.54 -2.44 -12.17
N LYS A 48 4.71 -2.49 -13.23
CA LYS A 48 3.25 -2.31 -13.11
C LYS A 48 2.61 -3.38 -12.23
N GLU A 49 3.07 -4.62 -12.32
CA GLU A 49 2.57 -5.71 -11.50
C GLU A 49 2.97 -5.54 -10.02
N GLN A 50 4.21 -5.13 -9.76
CA GLN A 50 4.65 -4.79 -8.41
C GLN A 50 3.83 -3.63 -7.81
N GLU A 51 3.60 -2.56 -8.58
CA GLU A 51 2.75 -1.43 -8.16
C GLU A 51 1.32 -1.89 -7.87
N PHE A 52 0.75 -2.77 -8.70
CA PHE A 52 -0.59 -3.31 -8.50
C PHE A 52 -0.69 -4.16 -7.23
N GLN A 53 0.28 -5.06 -6.99
CA GLN A 53 0.31 -5.89 -5.78
C GLN A 53 0.46 -5.02 -4.52
N GLN A 54 1.32 -3.99 -4.58
CA GLN A 54 1.44 -3.03 -3.49
C GLN A 54 0.12 -2.30 -3.24
N HIS A 55 -0.55 -1.85 -4.29
CA HIS A 55 -1.88 -1.23 -4.19
C HIS A 55 -2.95 -2.16 -3.58
N LYS A 56 -2.87 -3.47 -3.84
CA LYS A 56 -3.80 -4.44 -3.25
C LYS A 56 -3.57 -4.61 -1.75
N LEU A 57 -2.31 -4.84 -1.34
CA LEU A 57 -1.92 -4.92 0.07
C LEU A 57 -2.33 -3.65 0.84
N ASP A 58 -2.21 -2.51 0.18
CA ASP A 58 -2.60 -1.21 0.70
C ASP A 58 -4.11 -1.10 0.98
N ILE A 59 -4.95 -1.66 0.10
CA ILE A 59 -6.41 -1.69 0.29
C ILE A 59 -6.78 -2.67 1.41
N GLU A 60 -6.15 -3.84 1.46
CA GLU A 60 -6.38 -4.83 2.52
C GLU A 60 -6.02 -4.27 3.90
N SER A 61 -4.89 -3.56 4.01
CA SER A 61 -4.49 -2.86 5.24
C SER A 61 -5.53 -1.80 5.67
N GLN A 62 -6.11 -1.05 4.72
CA GLN A 62 -7.12 -0.05 5.03
C GLN A 62 -8.43 -0.67 5.51
N ASN A 63 -8.87 -1.76 4.89
CA ASN A 63 -10.05 -2.49 5.31
C ASN A 63 -9.86 -3.05 6.72
N LYS A 64 -8.69 -3.65 7.00
CA LYS A 64 -8.35 -4.15 8.34
C LYS A 64 -8.43 -3.04 9.39
N ILE A 65 -7.81 -1.88 9.14
CA ILE A 65 -7.87 -0.75 10.08
C ILE A 65 -9.32 -0.26 10.26
N ARG A 66 -10.10 -0.19 9.19
CA ARG A 66 -11.50 0.22 9.26
C ARG A 66 -12.33 -0.71 10.14
N ASP A 67 -12.13 -2.01 9.98
CA ASP A 67 -12.81 -3.03 10.78
C ASP A 67 -12.40 -2.94 12.25
N LEU A 68 -11.11 -2.74 12.53
CA LEU A 68 -10.60 -2.57 13.90
C LEU A 68 -11.17 -1.30 14.57
N VAL A 69 -11.25 -0.18 13.84
CA VAL A 69 -11.88 1.05 14.36
C VAL A 69 -13.37 0.82 14.63
N SER A 70 -14.07 0.13 13.72
CA SER A 70 -15.49 -0.19 13.90
C SER A 70 -15.73 -1.06 15.13
N ASN A 71 -14.91 -2.10 15.32
CA ASN A 71 -14.97 -2.98 16.48
C ASN A 71 -14.66 -2.23 17.79
N PHE A 72 -13.65 -1.36 17.78
CA PHE A 72 -13.33 -0.50 18.92
C PHE A 72 -14.52 0.38 19.31
N VAL A 73 -15.10 1.11 18.35
CA VAL A 73 -16.26 1.97 18.61
C VAL A 73 -17.46 1.15 19.11
N ALA A 74 -17.74 0.00 18.50
CA ALA A 74 -18.84 -0.86 18.92
C ALA A 74 -18.67 -1.37 20.36
N SER A 75 -17.47 -1.87 20.70
CA SER A 75 -17.16 -2.34 22.05
C SER A 75 -17.22 -1.22 23.10
N ALA A 76 -16.79 0.00 22.76
CA ALA A 76 -16.91 1.15 23.65
C ALA A 76 -18.38 1.48 23.96
N ASN A 77 -19.22 1.52 22.93
CA ASN A 77 -20.66 1.77 23.10
C ASN A 77 -21.34 0.63 23.88
N HIS A 78 -20.92 -0.62 23.67
CA HIS A 78 -21.43 -1.77 24.40
C HIS A 78 -21.08 -1.67 25.90
N TYR A 79 -19.85 -1.28 26.23
CA TYR A 79 -19.43 -1.08 27.62
C TYR A 79 -20.18 0.07 28.29
N TYR A 80 -20.33 1.19 27.59
CA TYR A 80 -21.14 2.29 28.09
C TYR A 80 -22.60 1.87 28.36
N HIS A 81 -23.20 1.09 27.46
CA HIS A 81 -24.55 0.57 27.68
C HIS A 81 -24.62 -0.32 28.93
N ALA A 82 -23.63 -1.18 29.15
CA ALA A 82 -23.57 -2.03 30.35
C ALA A 82 -23.55 -1.20 31.64
N ILE A 83 -22.77 -0.11 31.66
CA ILE A 83 -22.70 0.85 32.76
C ILE A 83 -24.07 1.52 32.99
N LEU A 84 -24.76 1.94 31.93
CA LEU A 84 -26.09 2.54 32.03
C LEU A 84 -27.15 1.59 32.60
N THR A 85 -27.02 0.29 32.31
CA THR A 85 -27.95 -0.73 32.78
C THR A 85 -27.65 -1.26 34.18
N GLU A 86 -26.51 -0.89 34.77
CA GLU A 86 -26.02 -1.39 36.06
C GLU A 86 -25.91 -2.94 36.14
N ASP A 87 -25.82 -3.60 34.97
CA ASP A 87 -25.64 -5.06 34.89
C ASP A 87 -24.15 -5.38 35.00
N LEU A 88 -23.73 -5.78 36.21
CA LEU A 88 -22.34 -6.11 36.52
C LEU A 88 -21.78 -7.26 35.68
N GLY A 89 -22.60 -8.25 35.32
CA GLY A 89 -22.15 -9.38 34.49
C GLY A 89 -21.94 -8.97 33.05
N LEU A 90 -22.80 -8.10 32.52
CA LEU A 90 -22.61 -7.48 31.22
C LEU A 90 -21.42 -6.51 31.22
N GLN A 91 -21.21 -5.80 32.34
CA GLN A 91 -20.13 -4.83 32.51
C GLN A 91 -18.76 -5.50 32.39
N ASP A 92 -18.48 -6.55 33.17
CA ASP A 92 -17.21 -7.28 33.12
C ASP A 92 -16.91 -7.80 31.71
N LYS A 93 -17.90 -8.42 31.06
CA LYS A 93 -17.74 -8.93 29.70
C LYS A 93 -17.45 -7.81 28.69
N SER A 94 -18.19 -6.72 28.77
CA SER A 94 -18.04 -5.58 27.86
C SER A 94 -16.72 -4.82 28.07
N GLN A 95 -16.20 -4.81 29.29
CA GLN A 95 -14.88 -4.27 29.62
C GLN A 95 -13.76 -5.08 28.94
N ASP A 96 -13.82 -6.41 29.00
CA ASP A 96 -12.87 -7.30 28.33
C ASP A 96 -12.91 -7.15 26.80
N GLU A 97 -14.12 -7.06 26.23
CA GLU A 97 -14.33 -6.81 24.81
C GLU A 97 -13.71 -5.47 24.38
N PHE A 98 -13.93 -4.42 25.16
CA PHE A 98 -13.35 -3.10 24.92
C PHE A 98 -11.82 -3.11 25.04
N ALA A 99 -11.26 -3.74 26.07
CA ALA A 99 -9.82 -3.87 26.25
C ALA A 99 -9.15 -4.62 25.09
N SER A 100 -9.77 -5.72 24.63
CA SER A 100 -9.28 -6.51 23.50
C SER A 100 -9.32 -5.72 22.19
N ALA A 101 -10.44 -5.04 21.89
CA ALA A 101 -10.57 -4.21 20.70
C ALA A 101 -9.56 -3.04 20.72
N ASN A 102 -9.36 -2.43 21.89
CA ASN A 102 -8.35 -1.39 22.09
C ASN A 102 -6.93 -1.92 21.83
N ALA A 103 -6.56 -3.08 22.38
CA ALA A 103 -5.24 -3.66 22.16
C ALA A 103 -4.97 -3.95 20.67
N GLN A 104 -5.95 -4.50 19.96
CA GLN A 104 -5.83 -4.80 18.52
C GLN A 104 -5.67 -3.53 17.69
N LEU A 105 -6.46 -2.50 17.95
CA LEU A 105 -6.37 -1.23 17.21
C LEU A 105 -5.06 -0.49 17.54
N PHE A 106 -4.59 -0.53 18.79
CA PHE A 106 -3.43 0.24 19.25
C PHE A 106 -2.15 -0.09 18.46
N VAL A 107 -1.89 -1.37 18.21
CA VAL A 107 -0.69 -1.86 17.51
C VAL A 107 -0.67 -1.43 16.04
N GLU A 108 -1.84 -1.24 15.44
CA GLU A 108 -1.98 -0.90 14.02
C GLU A 108 -2.00 0.62 13.77
N LEU A 109 -2.11 1.43 14.82
CA LEU A 109 -2.13 2.89 14.69
C LEU A 109 -0.74 3.54 14.70
N PRO A 110 -0.55 4.65 13.98
CA PRO A 110 0.65 5.48 14.10
C PRO A 110 0.85 6.01 15.53
N LEU A 111 2.12 6.18 15.95
CA LEU A 111 2.51 6.70 17.28
C LEU A 111 1.75 7.96 17.72
N GLN A 112 1.47 8.87 16.77
CA GLN A 112 0.75 10.12 17.04
C GLN A 112 -0.70 9.86 17.48
N LYS A 113 -1.33 8.79 16.97
CA LYS A 113 -2.71 8.40 17.27
C LYS A 113 -2.79 7.44 18.46
N GLN A 114 -1.74 6.68 18.74
CA GLN A 114 -1.63 5.86 19.96
C GLN A 114 -1.81 6.69 21.25
N LYS A 115 -1.29 7.92 21.29
CA LYS A 115 -1.48 8.82 22.44
C LYS A 115 -2.96 9.14 22.72
N LEU A 116 -3.76 9.30 21.68
CA LEU A 116 -5.19 9.56 21.80
C LEU A 116 -5.91 8.32 22.37
N MET A 117 -5.57 7.13 21.88
CA MET A 117 -6.12 5.88 22.43
C MET A 117 -5.75 5.66 23.90
N LEU A 118 -4.51 5.96 24.31
CA LEU A 118 -4.12 5.86 25.72
C LEU A 118 -4.94 6.80 26.60
N ASN A 119 -5.26 8.01 26.11
CA ASN A 119 -6.14 8.92 26.82
C ASN A 119 -7.55 8.34 27.00
N TRP A 120 -8.13 7.78 25.93
CA TRP A 120 -9.44 7.12 26.01
C TRP A 120 -9.43 5.91 26.95
N LEU A 121 -8.39 5.09 26.89
CA LEU A 121 -8.22 3.96 27.80
C LEU A 121 -8.15 4.44 29.26
N ASN A 122 -7.40 5.49 29.54
CA ASN A 122 -7.31 6.04 30.90
C ASN A 122 -8.67 6.53 31.40
N LYS A 123 -9.44 7.23 30.56
CA LYS A 123 -10.80 7.69 30.87
C LYS A 123 -11.79 6.54 31.08
N SER A 124 -11.60 5.41 30.38
CA SER A 124 -12.47 4.25 30.46
C SER A 124 -12.42 3.47 31.78
N HIS A 125 -11.46 3.76 32.66
CA HIS A 125 -11.40 3.15 33.99
C HIS A 125 -12.42 3.75 34.98
N SER A 126 -13.10 4.82 34.59
CA SER A 126 -14.19 5.38 35.40
C SER A 126 -15.42 4.48 35.34
N ASN A 127 -16.16 4.37 36.44
CA ASN A 127 -17.50 3.77 36.44
C ASN A 127 -18.62 4.84 36.37
N ASN A 128 -18.24 6.12 36.17
CA ASN A 128 -19.19 7.22 36.13
C ASN A 128 -19.88 7.31 34.74
N PRO A 129 -21.21 7.16 34.65
CA PRO A 129 -21.93 7.23 33.38
C PRO A 129 -21.75 8.56 32.64
N ASN A 130 -21.56 9.68 33.35
CA ASN A 130 -21.37 10.99 32.72
C ASN A 130 -20.00 11.10 32.06
N GLU A 131 -18.95 10.60 32.72
CA GLU A 131 -17.59 10.57 32.14
C GLU A 131 -17.55 9.64 30.93
N TRP A 132 -18.29 8.53 30.98
CA TRP A 132 -18.45 7.65 29.83
C TRP A 132 -19.23 8.28 28.68
N TYR A 133 -20.26 9.07 28.97
CA TYR A 133 -21.00 9.80 27.94
C TYR A 133 -20.08 10.77 27.18
N GLU A 134 -19.24 11.52 27.90
CA GLU A 134 -18.23 12.39 27.30
C GLU A 134 -17.22 11.60 26.48
N LEU A 135 -16.72 10.48 27.01
CA LEU A 135 -15.78 9.60 26.34
C LEU A 135 -16.35 9.04 25.02
N ILE A 136 -17.58 8.51 25.05
CA ILE A 136 -18.25 7.96 23.87
C ILE A 136 -18.52 9.04 22.83
N THR A 137 -18.89 10.23 23.27
CA THR A 137 -19.04 11.39 22.37
C THR A 137 -17.71 11.73 21.69
N GLU A 138 -16.61 11.73 22.45
CA GLU A 138 -15.27 11.96 21.92
C GLU A 138 -14.88 10.88 20.90
N ILE A 139 -15.00 9.60 21.28
CA ILE A 139 -14.69 8.44 20.43
C ILE A 139 -15.49 8.48 19.11
N ASN A 140 -16.80 8.67 19.19
CA ASN A 140 -17.68 8.70 18.01
C ASN A 140 -17.37 9.90 17.09
N SER A 141 -16.90 11.02 17.64
CA SER A 141 -16.51 12.19 16.86
C SER A 141 -15.13 12.08 16.21
N GLU A 142 -14.19 11.40 16.84
CA GLU A 142 -12.79 11.29 16.42
C GLU A 142 -12.53 10.04 15.56
N ALA A 143 -13.26 8.94 15.74
CA ALA A 143 -13.10 7.72 14.95
C ALA A 143 -13.22 7.96 13.42
N PRO A 144 -14.18 8.76 12.91
CA PRO A 144 -14.22 9.11 11.49
C PRO A 144 -12.99 9.92 11.02
N LYS A 145 -12.43 10.78 11.89
CA LYS A 145 -11.24 11.56 11.58
C LYS A 145 -10.00 10.68 11.54
N LEU A 146 -9.93 9.66 12.41
CA LEU A 146 -8.90 8.64 12.41
C LEU A 146 -8.84 7.94 11.06
N LEU A 147 -10.00 7.46 10.57
CA LEU A 147 -10.13 6.81 9.26
C LEU A 147 -9.73 7.73 8.09
N LYS A 148 -10.14 9.01 8.13
CA LYS A 148 -9.74 9.99 7.10
C LYS A 148 -8.24 10.27 7.11
N SER A 149 -7.61 10.36 8.27
CA SER A 149 -6.18 10.67 8.40
C SER A 149 -5.28 9.56 7.84
N ILE A 150 -5.69 8.30 8.02
CA ILE A 150 -5.02 7.11 7.49
C ILE A 150 -5.12 7.09 5.95
N ASN A 151 -6.27 7.51 5.41
CA ASN A 151 -6.45 7.65 3.96
C ASN A 151 -5.69 8.83 3.34
N HIS A 152 -5.36 9.88 4.10
CA HIS A 152 -4.72 11.11 3.58
C HIS A 152 -3.19 11.14 3.70
N GLN A 153 -2.58 10.45 4.67
CA GLN A 153 -1.11 10.35 4.75
C GLN A 153 -0.49 9.78 3.46
N ARG A 154 -1.23 9.02 2.65
CA ARG A 154 -0.77 8.54 1.34
C ARG A 154 -0.97 9.48 0.16
N LYS A 155 -1.96 10.38 0.16
CA LYS A 155 -2.12 11.35 -0.94
C LYS A 155 -0.88 12.24 -1.06
N ASN A 156 -0.29 12.60 0.08
CA ASN A 156 0.93 13.43 0.12
C ASN A 156 2.21 12.66 -0.23
N ASN A 157 2.24 11.33 -0.09
CA ASN A 157 3.38 10.50 -0.51
C ASN A 157 3.33 10.13 -2.01
N ARG A 158 2.17 10.27 -2.68
CA ARG A 158 2.04 10.06 -4.14
C ARG A 158 2.38 11.31 -4.98
N GLY A 159 2.57 12.47 -4.36
CA GLY A 159 2.88 13.73 -5.06
C GLY A 159 4.34 14.16 -4.98
N LYS A 160 5.23 13.32 -4.46
CA LYS A 160 6.65 13.65 -4.20
C LYS A 160 7.68 12.79 -4.94
N ASN A 161 7.25 11.86 -5.79
CA ASN A 161 8.15 11.07 -6.64
C ASN A 161 7.83 11.31 -8.11
#